data_AF-A0A5Y9CJK8-F1
#
_entry.id   AF-A0A5Y9CJK8-F1
#
_cell.length_a   1.000
_cell.length_b   1.000
_cell.length_c   1.000
_cell.angle_alpha   90.00
_cell.angle_beta   90.00
_cell.angle_gamma   90.00
#
_symmetry.space_group_name_H-M   'P 1'
#
loop_
_entity.id
_entity.type
_entity.pdbx_description
1 polymer ?
#
loop_
_entity_poly.entity_id
_entity_poly.type
_entity_poly.pdbx_seq_one_letter_code
_entity_poly.pdbx_strand_id
1 'polypeptide(L)'
;MKLSDKVELVEGSIEDKLRKNEFSESEVKSLFKWIDENTKSPHWMEVDGVSYDEAYIKVFHTSKNIDEFKTKYLELQQKYLVDFRNINSSQKNSEENKEEAFKPIQA
;
A
#
# COMPACT_ATOMS: atom_id res chain seq x y z
N MET A 1 18.96 7.62 0.67
CA MET A 1 17.94 8.43 -0.02
C MET A 1 16.63 8.17 0.69
N LYS A 2 15.98 9.19 1.27
CA LYS A 2 14.68 8.97 1.92
C LYS A 2 13.64 8.75 0.82
N LEU A 3 12.63 7.91 1.05
CA LEU A 3 11.53 7.69 0.11
C LEU A 3 10.83 9.01 -0.27
N SER A 4 10.79 9.96 0.67
CA SER A 4 10.31 11.33 0.46
C SER A 4 11.09 12.12 -0.59
N ASP A 5 12.36 11.78 -0.85
CA ASP A 5 13.20 12.50 -1.83
C ASP A 5 12.95 12.01 -3.27
N LYS A 6 12.32 10.83 -3.43
CA LYS A 6 11.97 10.27 -4.74
C LYS A 6 10.62 10.76 -5.27
N VAL A 7 9.76 11.24 -4.39
CA VAL A 7 8.39 11.63 -4.71
C VAL A 7 8.25 13.13 -4.48
N GLU A 8 8.05 13.88 -5.55
CA GLU A 8 7.88 15.33 -5.46
C GLU A 8 6.67 15.70 -4.60
N LEU A 9 6.89 16.59 -3.62
CA LEU A 9 5.84 17.12 -2.76
C LEU A 9 5.13 18.28 -3.48
N VAL A 10 3.87 18.10 -3.84
CA VAL A 10 3.06 19.13 -4.48
C VAL A 10 2.57 20.14 -3.43
N GLU A 11 2.69 21.42 -3.74
CA GLU A 11 2.16 22.49 -2.90
C GLU A 11 0.63 22.39 -2.76
N GLY A 12 0.12 22.56 -1.54
CA GLY A 12 -1.28 22.41 -1.19
C GLY A 12 -1.76 20.95 -1.13
N SER A 13 -0.85 19.98 -1.22
CA SER A 13 -1.15 18.57 -0.96
C SER A 13 -1.49 18.31 0.51
N ILE A 14 -2.05 17.13 0.82
CA ILE A 14 -2.33 16.72 2.20
C ILE A 14 -1.07 16.81 3.07
N GLU A 15 0.08 16.32 2.58
CA GLU A 15 1.32 16.40 3.36
C GLU A 15 1.84 17.83 3.52
N ASP A 16 1.74 18.67 2.49
CA ASP A 16 2.12 20.09 2.60
C ASP A 16 1.25 20.81 3.63
N LYS A 17 -0.07 20.59 3.59
CA LYS A 17 -1.03 21.14 4.55
C LYS A 17 -0.79 20.67 5.97
N LEU A 18 -0.44 19.39 6.16
CA LEU A 18 -0.06 18.85 7.46
C LEU A 18 1.21 19.53 7.99
N ARG A 19 2.24 19.69 7.16
CA ARG A 19 3.50 20.36 7.54
C ARG A 19 3.31 21.84 7.89
N LYS A 20 2.35 22.50 7.22
CA LYS A 20 1.98 23.91 7.46
C LYS A 20 0.97 24.09 8.61
N ASN A 21 0.51 23.01 9.25
CA ASN A 21 -0.55 23.03 10.28
C ASN A 21 -1.86 23.68 9.77
N GLU A 22 -2.19 23.48 8.50
CA GLU A 22 -3.43 24.01 7.90
C GLU A 22 -4.68 23.19 8.28
N PHE A 23 -4.50 21.98 8.81
CA PHE A 23 -5.58 21.17 9.36
C PHE A 23 -5.75 21.42 10.85
N SER A 24 -7.00 21.43 11.31
CA SER A 24 -7.31 21.37 12.73
C SER A 24 -6.94 20.01 13.33
N GLU A 25 -6.72 19.95 14.64
CA GLU A 25 -6.38 18.72 15.34
C GLU A 25 -7.44 17.61 15.15
N SER A 26 -8.71 17.98 15.08
CA SER A 26 -9.81 17.05 14.83
C SER A 26 -9.79 16.48 13.41
N GLU A 27 -9.47 17.30 12.40
CA GLU A 27 -9.30 16.85 11.01
C GLU A 27 -8.13 15.89 10.88
N VAL A 28 -6.99 16.22 11.50
CA VAL A 28 -5.81 15.35 11.53
C VAL A 28 -6.14 14.00 12.18
N LYS A 29 -6.73 14.01 13.37
CA LYS A 29 -7.14 12.79 14.07
C LYS A 29 -8.14 11.96 13.25
N SER A 30 -9.12 12.61 12.62
CA SER A 30 -10.13 11.92 11.81
C SER A 30 -9.52 11.30 10.55
N LEU A 31 -8.57 11.98 9.90
CA LEU A 31 -7.85 11.47 8.74
C LEU A 31 -7.03 10.22 9.10
N PHE A 32 -6.19 10.31 10.14
CA PHE A 32 -5.35 9.17 10.53
C PHE A 32 -6.16 8.00 11.07
N LYS A 33 -7.24 8.25 11.81
CA LYS A 33 -8.18 7.20 12.22
C LYS A 33 -8.80 6.51 11.00
N TRP A 34 -9.25 7.28 10.01
CA TRP A 34 -9.83 6.71 8.80
C TRP A 34 -8.80 5.89 8.00
N ILE A 35 -7.54 6.33 7.95
CA ILE A 35 -6.44 5.57 7.32
C ILE A 35 -6.26 4.23 8.02
N ASP A 36 -6.15 4.23 9.36
CA ASP A 36 -5.98 3.01 10.16
C ASP A 36 -7.11 2.01 9.90
N GLU A 37 -8.37 2.47 9.94
CA GLU A 37 -9.56 1.65 9.67
C GLU A 37 -9.62 1.07 8.25
N ASN A 38 -8.97 1.71 7.27
CA ASN A 38 -9.02 1.32 5.86
C ASN A 38 -7.72 0.67 5.34
N THR A 39 -6.69 0.57 6.16
CA THR A 39 -5.43 -0.09 5.79
C THR A 39 -5.64 -1.61 5.77
N LYS A 40 -5.45 -2.23 4.61
CA LYS A 40 -5.66 -3.68 4.40
C LYS A 40 -4.42 -4.37 3.85
N SER A 41 -3.53 -3.61 3.21
CA SER A 41 -2.35 -4.14 2.53
C SER A 41 -1.15 -4.16 3.48
N PRO A 42 -0.32 -5.22 3.45
CA PRO A 42 0.91 -5.26 4.22
C PRO A 42 1.97 -4.28 3.69
N HIS A 43 2.65 -3.56 4.58
CA HIS A 43 3.69 -2.57 4.24
C HIS A 43 4.91 -3.15 3.51
N TRP A 44 5.21 -4.43 3.69
CA TRP A 44 6.35 -5.10 3.05
C TRP A 44 6.12 -5.43 1.57
N MET A 45 4.94 -5.12 1.04
CA MET A 45 4.56 -5.52 -0.31
C MET A 45 5.11 -4.56 -1.37
N GLU A 46 5.56 -5.15 -2.48
CA GLU A 46 6.00 -4.44 -3.67
C GLU A 46 5.16 -4.91 -4.87
N VAL A 47 4.68 -3.95 -5.66
CA VAL A 47 3.86 -4.20 -6.85
C VAL A 47 4.46 -3.41 -8.01
N ASP A 48 4.72 -4.07 -9.13
CA ASP A 48 5.34 -3.47 -10.33
C ASP A 48 6.67 -2.73 -10.04
N GLY A 49 7.48 -3.21 -9.09
CA GLY A 49 8.75 -2.56 -8.71
C GLY A 49 8.58 -1.34 -7.79
N VAL A 50 7.37 -1.07 -7.31
CA VAL A 50 7.05 0.05 -6.41
C VAL A 50 6.62 -0.51 -5.06
N SER A 51 7.26 -0.05 -3.98
CA SER A 51 6.87 -0.46 -2.63
C SER A 51 5.57 0.22 -2.21
N TYR A 52 4.81 -0.46 -1.35
CA TYR A 52 3.60 0.11 -0.77
C TYR A 52 3.87 1.46 -0.11
N ASP A 53 4.98 1.59 0.65
CA ASP A 53 5.34 2.85 1.31
C ASP A 53 5.64 3.97 0.31
N GLU A 54 6.28 3.67 -0.84
CA GLU A 54 6.51 4.66 -1.89
C GLU A 54 5.19 5.14 -2.52
N ALA A 55 4.30 4.20 -2.82
CA ALA A 55 2.99 4.51 -3.38
C ALA A 55 2.08 5.25 -2.36
N TYR A 56 2.16 4.90 -1.08
CA TYR A 56 1.49 5.58 0.02
C TYR A 56 1.94 7.05 0.15
N ILE A 57 3.26 7.28 0.19
CA ILE A 57 3.84 8.63 0.23
C ILE A 57 3.38 9.45 -0.97
N LYS A 58 3.31 8.85 -2.15
CA LYS A 58 2.80 9.51 -3.37
C LYS A 58 1.36 9.97 -3.26
N VAL A 59 0.48 9.19 -2.61
CA VAL A 59 -0.91 9.63 -2.39
C VAL A 59 -0.94 10.88 -1.50
N PHE A 60 -0.12 10.92 -0.44
CA PHE A 60 0.01 12.07 0.46
C PHE A 60 0.59 13.32 -0.22
N HIS A 61 1.63 13.14 -1.02
CA HIS A 61 2.35 14.22 -1.69
C HIS A 61 1.57 14.87 -2.84
N THR A 62 0.57 14.18 -3.40
CA THR A 62 -0.11 14.62 -4.64
C THR A 62 -1.59 14.97 -4.47
N SER A 63 -2.27 14.44 -3.44
CA SER A 63 -3.70 14.69 -3.23
C SER A 63 -3.90 16.07 -2.60
N LYS A 64 -4.76 16.91 -3.18
CA LYS A 64 -4.94 18.31 -2.72
C LYS A 64 -6.05 18.48 -1.69
N ASN A 65 -6.94 17.50 -1.56
CA ASN A 65 -8.04 17.51 -0.59
C ASN A 65 -8.32 16.11 -0.05
N ILE A 66 -9.11 16.04 1.03
CA ILE A 66 -9.38 14.79 1.76
C ILE A 66 -10.15 13.78 0.91
N ASP A 67 -11.10 14.23 0.09
CA ASP A 67 -11.91 13.31 -0.73
C ASP A 67 -11.07 12.67 -1.83
N GLU A 68 -10.25 13.47 -2.52
CA GLU A 68 -9.27 12.97 -3.50
C GLU A 68 -8.29 11.99 -2.85
N PHE A 69 -7.78 12.34 -1.67
CA PHE A 69 -6.89 11.47 -0.89
C PHE A 69 -7.56 10.13 -0.59
N LYS A 70 -8.80 10.14 -0.07
CA LYS A 70 -9.53 8.92 0.30
C LYS A 70 -9.77 8.03 -0.92
N THR A 71 -10.16 8.60 -2.07
CA THR A 71 -10.35 7.84 -3.30
C THR A 71 -9.05 7.15 -3.73
N LYS A 72 -7.95 7.90 -3.88
CA LYS A 72 -6.65 7.35 -4.26
C LYS A 72 -6.11 6.34 -3.25
N TYR A 73 -6.37 6.57 -1.96
CA TYR A 73 -5.99 5.65 -0.90
C TYR A 73 -6.71 4.31 -1.01
N LEU A 74 -8.03 4.31 -1.24
CA LEU A 74 -8.78 3.07 -1.40
C LEU A 74 -8.37 2.31 -2.66
N GLU A 75 -8.11 3.02 -3.77
CA GLU A 75 -7.56 2.41 -5.00
C GLU A 75 -6.20 1.75 -4.74
N LEU A 76 -5.32 2.43 -4.00
CA LEU A 76 -4.03 1.88 -3.56
C LEU A 76 -4.22 0.59 -2.74
N GLN A 77 -5.10 0.62 -1.73
CA GLN A 77 -5.38 -0.55 -0.90
C GLN A 77 -5.92 -1.72 -1.73
N GLN A 78 -6.79 -1.46 -2.69
CA GLN A 78 -7.33 -2.52 -3.56
C GLN A 78 -6.27 -3.11 -4.47
N LYS A 79 -5.43 -2.29 -5.09
CA LYS A 79 -4.35 -2.76 -5.97
C LYS A 79 -3.44 -3.75 -5.24
N TYR A 80 -2.88 -3.32 -4.11
CA TYR A 80 -1.94 -4.13 -3.34
C TYR A 80 -2.63 -5.36 -2.71
N LEU A 81 -3.89 -5.26 -2.29
CA LEU A 81 -4.64 -6.41 -1.78
C LEU A 81 -4.93 -7.47 -2.87
N VAL A 82 -5.29 -7.04 -4.09
CA VAL A 82 -5.55 -7.96 -5.21
C VAL A 82 -4.28 -8.69 -5.59
N ASP A 83 -3.16 -7.97 -5.73
CA ASP A 83 -1.88 -8.59 -6.07
C ASP A 83 -1.40 -9.53 -4.95
N PHE A 84 -1.66 -9.20 -3.69
CA PHE A 84 -1.36 -10.09 -2.56
C PHE A 84 -2.13 -11.41 -2.65
N ARG A 85 -3.42 -11.33 -3.00
CA ARG A 85 -4.25 -12.53 -3.20
C ARG A 85 -3.77 -13.35 -4.39
N ASN A 86 -3.34 -12.71 -5.47
CA ASN A 86 -2.82 -13.39 -6.66
C ASN A 86 -1.48 -14.08 -6.40
N ILE A 87 -0.60 -13.47 -5.62
CA ILE A 87 0.67 -14.08 -5.21
C ILE A 87 0.40 -15.29 -4.30
N ASN A 88 -0.48 -15.15 -3.31
CA ASN A 88 -0.82 -16.25 -2.40
C ASN A 88 -1.59 -17.39 -3.10
N SER A 89 -2.45 -17.09 -4.07
CA SER A 89 -3.16 -18.12 -4.85
C SER A 89 -2.20 -18.85 -5.79
N SER A 90 -1.24 -18.15 -6.38
CA SER A 90 -0.16 -18.75 -7.18
C SER A 90 0.72 -19.67 -6.34
N GLN A 91 1.00 -19.31 -5.08
CA GLN A 91 1.71 -20.20 -4.14
C GLN A 91 0.88 -21.43 -3.77
N LYS A 92 -0.43 -21.29 -3.49
CA LYS A 92 -1.30 -22.45 -3.20
C LYS A 92 -1.38 -23.46 -4.35
N ASN A 93 -1.48 -23.00 -5.59
CA ASN A 93 -1.47 -23.90 -6.76
C ASN A 93 -0.11 -24.58 -7.02
N SER A 94 0.98 -24.05 -6.46
CA SER A 94 2.32 -24.63 -6.60
C SER A 94 2.64 -25.71 -5.55
N GLU A 95 1.87 -25.79 -4.46
CA GLU A 95 1.98 -26.88 -3.47
C GLU A 95 1.19 -28.13 -3.88
N GLU A 96 0.10 -28.02 -4.64
CA GLU A 96 -0.68 -29.19 -5.12
C GLU A 96 0.01 -30.00 -6.23
N ASN A 97 1.15 -29.55 -6.79
CA ASN A 97 1.89 -30.28 -7.84
C ASN A 97 3.23 -30.90 -7.38
N LYS A 98 3.46 -31.03 -6.06
CA LYS A 98 4.65 -31.71 -5.50
C LYS A 98 4.35 -33.02 -4.76
N GLU A 99 3.18 -33.61 -4.99
CA GLU A 99 2.84 -34.95 -4.49
C GLU A 99 2.84 -36.03 -5.60
N GLU A 100 3.75 -35.97 -6.58
CA GLU A 100 4.11 -37.20 -7.31
C GLU A 100 5.62 -37.31 -7.51
N ALA A 101 6.10 -38.53 -7.31
CA ALA A 101 7.45 -39.04 -7.57
C ALA A 101 8.51 -38.96 -6.45
N PHE A 102 8.17 -39.42 -5.25
CA PHE A 102 9.14 -40.22 -4.48
C PHE A 102 8.80 -41.71 -4.62
N LYS A 103 9.44 -42.38 -5.57
CA LYS A 103 9.50 -43.86 -5.56
C LYS A 103 10.61 -44.27 -4.59
N PRO A 104 10.34 -45.05 -3.53
CA PRO A 104 11.40 -45.56 -2.68
C PRO A 104 12.24 -46.56 -3.49
N ILE A 105 13.56 -46.36 -3.49
CA ILE A 105 14.53 -47.34 -4.00
C ILE A 105 14.51 -48.51 -3.00
N GLN A 106 14.01 -49.67 -3.44
CA GLN A 106 14.15 -50.90 -2.68
C GLN A 106 15.59 -51.43 -2.87
N ALA A 107 16.28 -51.68 -1.76
CA ALA A 107 17.57 -52.35 -1.70
C ALA A 107 17.39 -53.84 -1.42
#